data_AF-A0A7R7I6I5-F1
#
_entry.id   AF-A0A7R7I6I5-F1
#
_cell.length_a   1.000
_cell.length_b   1.000
_cell.length_c   1.000
_cell.angle_alpha   90.00
_cell.angle_beta   90.00
_cell.angle_gamma   90.00
#
_symmetry.space_group_name_H-M   'P 1'
#
loop_
_entity.id
_entity.type
_entity.pdbx_description
1 polymer ?
#
loop_
_entity_poly.entity_id
_entity_poly.type
_entity_poly.pdbx_seq_one_letter_code
_entity_poly.pdbx_strand_id
1 'polypeptide(L)'
;MDHFSKLEQLIDAGSANLVAQARGLLAEIKGKSHELPQAVDEFLLDMMTLEFLLEAEREAFYGAARRLARMRLTMVKLLSS
;
A
#
# COMPACT_ATOMS: atom_id res chain seq x y z
N MET A 1 -4.79 -12.91 -10.82
CA MET A 1 -3.99 -12.37 -9.71
C MET A 1 -4.90 -11.45 -8.92
N ASP A 2 -5.11 -11.71 -7.63
CA ASP A 2 -6.00 -10.89 -6.79
C ASP A 2 -5.42 -9.47 -6.58
N HIS A 3 -6.27 -8.53 -6.15
CA HIS A 3 -5.89 -7.14 -5.91
C HIS A 3 -4.73 -7.00 -4.93
N PHE A 4 -4.68 -7.88 -3.93
CA PHE A 4 -3.65 -7.85 -2.90
C PHE A 4 -2.27 -8.26 -3.41
N SER A 5 -2.21 -9.27 -4.28
CA SER A 5 -0.98 -9.70 -4.94
C SER A 5 -0.42 -8.59 -5.84
N LYS A 6 -1.31 -7.83 -6.51
CA LYS A 6 -0.89 -6.64 -7.28
C LYS A 6 -0.36 -5.53 -6.38
N LEU A 7 -0.98 -5.31 -5.21
CA LEU A 7 -0.49 -4.34 -4.22
C LEU A 7 0.88 -4.73 -3.66
N GLU A 8 1.12 -6.02 -3.39
CA GLU A 8 2.44 -6.51 -2.98
C GLU A 8 3.51 -6.26 -4.06
N GLN A 9 3.18 -6.52 -5.33
CA GLN A 9 4.08 -6.23 -6.44
C GLN A 9 4.40 -4.75 -6.58
N LEU A 10 3.42 -3.86 -6.35
CA LEU A 10 3.66 -2.41 -6.36
C LEU A 10 4.66 -2.01 -5.27
N ILE A 11 4.51 -2.55 -4.05
CA ILE A 11 5.44 -2.29 -2.93
C ILE A 11 6.87 -2.69 -3.31
N ASP A 12 7.05 -3.81 -4.01
CA ASP A 12 8.37 -4.27 -4.42
C ASP A 12 8.97 -3.47 -5.57
N ALA A 13 8.19 -3.25 -6.64
CA ALA A 13 8.67 -2.65 -7.88
C ALA A 13 9.09 -1.18 -7.71
N GLY A 14 8.38 -0.41 -6.89
CA GLY A 14 8.68 1.00 -6.64
C GLY A 14 8.63 1.87 -7.89
N SER A 15 7.44 2.37 -8.26
CA SER A 15 7.23 3.22 -9.44
C SER A 15 6.90 4.67 -9.07
N ALA A 16 7.19 5.64 -9.95
CA ALA A 16 6.85 7.08 -9.78
C ALA A 16 5.33 7.41 -9.83
N ASN A 17 4.47 6.43 -9.59
CA ASN A 17 3.02 6.56 -9.54
C ASN A 17 2.40 5.45 -8.68
N LEU A 18 3.13 5.05 -7.64
CA LEU A 18 2.83 3.96 -6.74
C LEU A 18 1.49 4.22 -6.02
N VAL A 19 1.27 5.44 -5.54
CA VAL A 19 0.08 5.78 -4.75
C VAL A 19 -1.18 5.77 -5.60
N ALA A 20 -1.15 6.34 -6.81
CA ALA A 20 -2.34 6.36 -7.67
C ALA A 20 -2.73 4.94 -8.12
N GLN A 21 -1.75 4.10 -8.45
CA GLN A 21 -2.00 2.70 -8.80
C GLN A 21 -2.57 1.91 -7.61
N ALA A 22 -2.04 2.13 -6.40
CA ALA A 22 -2.58 1.52 -5.19
C ALA A 22 -4.03 1.94 -4.94
N ARG A 23 -4.35 3.25 -5.07
CA ARG A 23 -5.72 3.76 -4.95
C ARG A 23 -6.69 3.09 -5.91
N GLY A 24 -6.29 2.92 -7.17
CA GLY A 24 -7.11 2.24 -8.18
C GLY A 24 -7.44 0.80 -7.80
N LEU A 25 -6.46 0.05 -7.27
CA LEU A 25 -6.68 -1.32 -6.81
C LEU A 25 -7.54 -1.39 -5.55
N LEU A 26 -7.32 -0.47 -4.59
CA LEU A 26 -8.06 -0.42 -3.32
C LEU A 26 -9.53 -0.05 -3.52
N ALA A 27 -9.85 0.78 -4.52
CA ALA A 27 -11.23 1.15 -4.84
C ALA A 27 -12.10 -0.06 -5.25
N GLU A 28 -11.48 -1.15 -5.73
CA GLU A 28 -12.18 -2.39 -6.08
C GLU A 28 -12.33 -3.35 -4.90
N ILE A 29 -11.66 -3.08 -3.77
CA ILE A 29 -11.75 -3.89 -2.54
C ILE A 29 -13.00 -3.48 -1.77
N LYS A 30 -13.89 -4.46 -1.55
CA LYS A 30 -15.10 -4.29 -0.74
C LYS A 30 -14.96 -5.09 0.53
N GLY A 31 -15.34 -4.51 1.66
CA GLY A 31 -15.42 -5.20 2.94
C GLY A 31 -16.60 -4.72 3.77
N LYS A 32 -16.97 -5.50 4.78
CA LYS A 32 -18.09 -5.19 5.68
C LYS A 32 -17.66 -4.43 6.92
N SER A 33 -16.36 -4.38 7.22
CA SER A 33 -15.85 -3.67 8.39
C SER A 33 -15.96 -2.15 8.21
N HIS A 34 -16.44 -1.48 9.26
CA HIS A 34 -16.47 -0.02 9.34
C HIS A 34 -15.06 0.59 9.51
N GLU A 35 -14.07 -0.22 9.89
CA GLU A 35 -12.67 0.20 10.04
C GLU A 35 -11.88 0.12 8.72
N LEU A 36 -12.43 -0.55 7.69
CA LEU A 36 -11.74 -0.73 6.41
C LEU A 36 -11.31 0.60 5.75
N PRO A 37 -12.15 1.66 5.69
CA PRO A 37 -11.73 2.93 5.11
C PRO A 37 -10.50 3.53 5.81
N GLN A 38 -10.46 3.49 7.13
CA GLN A 38 -9.31 3.98 7.90
C GLN A 38 -8.06 3.14 7.61
N ALA A 39 -8.17 1.82 7.58
CA ALA A 39 -7.03 0.96 7.26
C ALA A 39 -6.50 1.20 5.84
N VAL A 40 -7.38 1.52 4.89
CA VAL A 40 -7.02 1.93 3.53
C VAL A 40 -6.25 3.25 3.54
N ASP A 41 -6.72 4.25 4.28
CA ASP A 41 -6.03 5.56 4.39
C ASP A 41 -4.65 5.41 5.04
N GLU A 42 -4.54 4.63 6.11
CA GLU A 42 -3.27 4.35 6.79
C GLU A 42 -2.29 3.61 5.87
N PHE A 43 -2.77 2.64 5.09
CA PHE A 43 -1.95 1.98 4.08
C PHE A 43 -1.47 2.97 3.00
N LEU A 44 -2.34 3.87 2.53
CA LEU A 44 -1.98 4.88 1.54
C LEU A 44 -0.93 5.87 2.06
N LEU A 45 -0.93 6.21 3.35
CA LEU A 45 0.12 7.04 3.95
C LEU A 45 1.50 6.37 3.91
N ASP A 46 1.57 5.06 4.18
CA ASP A 46 2.82 4.31 4.05
C ASP A 46 3.26 4.17 2.58
N MET A 47 2.32 4.06 1.65
CA MET A 47 2.60 4.07 0.21
C MET A 47 3.11 5.44 -0.25
N MET A 48 2.55 6.55 0.23
CA MET A 48 3.05 7.91 -0.02
C MET A 48 4.46 8.09 0.54
N THR A 49 4.74 7.52 1.71
CA THR A 49 6.08 7.54 2.30
C THR A 49 7.07 6.76 1.43
N LEU A 50 6.67 5.58 0.92
CA LEU A 50 7.49 4.80 0.01
C LEU A 50 7.75 5.53 -1.30
N GLU A 51 6.72 6.11 -1.92
CA GLU A 51 6.83 6.92 -3.15
C GLU A 51 7.79 8.10 -2.95
N PHE A 52 7.62 8.87 -1.86
CA PHE A 52 8.52 9.97 -1.51
C PHE A 52 9.99 9.52 -1.37
N LEU A 53 10.23 8.38 -0.73
CA LEU A 53 11.60 7.87 -0.55
C LEU A 53 12.22 7.46 -1.89
N LEU A 54 11.44 6.81 -2.76
CA LEU A 54 11.86 6.41 -4.11
C LEU A 54 12.20 7.64 -4.96
N GLU A 55 11.34 8.66 -4.95
CA GLU A 55 11.58 9.94 -5.63
C GLU A 55 12.81 10.68 -5.10
N ALA A 56 13.04 10.61 -3.78
CA ALA A 56 14.19 11.22 -3.13
C ALA A 56 15.47 10.37 -3.20
N GLU A 57 15.44 9.22 -3.89
CA GLU A 57 16.55 8.28 -4.02
C GLU A 57 17.15 7.86 -2.65
N ARG A 58 16.30 7.73 -1.63
CA ARG A 58 16.70 7.43 -0.24
C ARG A 58 16.76 5.92 0.00
N GLU A 59 17.62 5.24 -0.75
CA GLU A 59 17.68 3.77 -0.83
C GLU A 59 17.81 3.04 0.51
N ALA A 60 18.57 3.63 1.45
CA ALA A 60 18.76 3.09 2.79
C ALA A 60 17.46 2.83 3.56
N PHE A 61 16.37 3.53 3.20
CA PHE A 61 15.07 3.41 3.86
C PHE A 61 14.04 2.57 3.09
N TYR A 62 14.33 2.14 1.86
CA TYR A 62 13.34 1.40 1.04
C TYR A 62 12.88 0.12 1.72
N GLY A 63 13.81 -0.65 2.31
CA GLY A 63 13.47 -1.87 3.03
C GLY A 63 12.52 -1.63 4.22
N ALA A 64 12.73 -0.54 4.95
CA ALA A 64 11.89 -0.18 6.09
C ALA A 64 10.50 0.29 5.64
N ALA A 65 10.43 1.18 4.64
CA ALA A 65 9.17 1.67 4.11
C ALA A 65 8.31 0.56 3.48
N ARG A 66 8.93 -0.33 2.70
CA ARG A 66 8.25 -1.52 2.15
C ARG A 66 7.70 -2.44 3.24
N ARG A 67 8.39 -2.55 4.39
CA ARG A 67 7.91 -3.34 5.53
C ARG A 67 6.68 -2.70 6.17
N LEU A 68 6.70 -1.38 6.39
CA LEU A 68 5.55 -0.64 6.93
C LEU A 68 4.31 -0.81 6.05
N ALA A 69 4.46 -0.57 4.74
CA ALA A 69 3.38 -0.74 3.77
C ALA A 69 2.78 -2.16 3.80
N ARG A 70 3.62 -3.21 3.91
CA ARG A 70 3.12 -4.60 4.04
C ARG A 70 2.37 -4.87 5.34
N MET A 71 2.82 -4.30 6.45
CA MET A 71 2.12 -4.43 7.73
C MET A 71 0.73 -3.80 7.63
N ARG A 72 0.59 -2.60 7.06
CA ARG A 72 -0.72 -1.97 6.84
C ARG A 72 -1.57 -2.71 5.80
N LEU A 73 -0.96 -3.25 4.74
CA LEU A 73 -1.68 -4.06 3.76
C LEU A 73 -2.31 -5.31 4.40
N THR A 74 -1.65 -5.89 5.40
CA THR A 74 -2.20 -7.04 6.16
C THR A 74 -3.46 -6.64 6.92
N MET A 75 -3.52 -5.43 7.48
CA MET A 75 -4.73 -4.91 8.13
C MET A 75 -5.87 -4.71 7.13
N VAL A 76 -5.58 -4.17 5.94
CA VAL A 76 -6.58 -4.04 4.86
C VAL A 76 -7.14 -5.40 4.47
N LYS A 77 -6.28 -6.42 4.29
CA LYS A 77 -6.71 -7.80 4.00
C LYS A 77 -7.68 -8.33 5.05
N LEU A 78 -7.31 -8.23 6.32
CA LEU A 78 -8.11 -8.71 7.45
C LEU A 78 -9.48 -8.03 7.53
N LEU A 79 -9.53 -6.71 7.31
CA LEU A 79 -10.77 -5.93 7.42
C LEU A 79 -11.64 -5.96 6.15
N SER A 80 -11.08 -6.43 5.03
CA SER A 80 -11.81 -6.66 3.78
C SER A 80 -12.47 -8.05 3.67
N SER A 81 -12.13 -8.95 4.60
CA SER A 81 -12.60 -10.33 4.62
C SER A 81 -14.04 -10.47 5.14
#